data_AF-A0A1Q4I391-F1
#
_entry.id   AF-A0A1Q4I391-F1
#
_cell.length_a   1.000
_cell.length_b   1.000
_cell.length_c   1.000
_cell.angle_alpha   90.00
_cell.angle_beta   90.00
_cell.angle_gamma   90.00
#
_symmetry.space_group_name_H-M   'P 1'
#
loop_
_entity.id
_entity.type
_entity.pdbx_description
1 polymer ?
#
loop_
_entity_poly.entity_id
_entity_poly.type
_entity_poly.pdbx_seq_one_letter_code
_entity_poly.pdbx_strand_id
1 'polypeptide(L)'
;MTLVDGPDGSIGLFRRGDTVYALRNWCPHNGAPVCLGPVSGTNVSKGGYEVEHVREGEILVCPWHKWEFELATGMSITKPVKKVESYKVVIENDRVYLVIRRLRKRKNVDTTHD
;
A
#
# COMPACT_ATOMS: atom_id res chain seq x y z
N MET A 1 13.45 0.20 3.48
CA MET A 1 12.30 -0.64 3.09
C MET A 1 12.72 -2.09 3.23
N THR A 2 11.90 -2.92 3.88
CA THR A 2 12.15 -4.37 4.03
C THR A 2 10.98 -5.15 3.42
N LEU A 3 11.26 -6.18 2.62
CA LEU A 3 10.25 -7.13 2.15
C LEU A 3 10.26 -8.37 3.02
N VAL A 4 9.07 -8.88 3.34
CA VAL A 4 8.86 -10.13 4.06
C VAL A 4 7.83 -10.98 3.32
N ASP A 5 7.88 -12.30 3.53
CA ASP A 5 6.86 -13.19 2.98
C ASP A 5 5.56 -13.09 3.78
N GLY A 6 4.45 -13.06 3.05
CA GLY A 6 3.09 -13.09 3.58
C GLY A 6 2.28 -14.23 2.96
N PRO A 7 1.07 -14.49 3.46
CA PRO A 7 0.25 -15.62 3.04
C PRO A 7 -0.19 -15.54 1.57
N ASP A 8 -0.41 -14.33 1.06
CA ASP A 8 -0.92 -14.07 -0.30
C ASP A 8 0.10 -13.28 -1.15
N GLY A 9 1.39 -13.44 -0.87
CA GLY A 9 2.50 -12.73 -1.51
C GLY A 9 3.34 -11.90 -0.54
N SER A 10 4.34 -11.21 -1.06
CA SER A 10 5.25 -10.40 -0.23
C SER A 10 4.58 -9.15 0.33
N ILE A 11 5.04 -8.73 1.50
CA ILE A 11 4.59 -7.55 2.23
C ILE A 11 5.78 -6.64 2.43
N GLY A 12 5.56 -5.35 2.21
CA GLY A 12 6.54 -4.32 2.36
C GLY A 12 6.42 -3.54 3.65
N LEU A 13 7.53 -3.41 4.39
CA LEU A 13 7.66 -2.68 5.65
C LEU A 13 8.42 -1.37 5.47
N PHE A 14 7.71 -0.26 5.67
CA PHE A 14 8.24 1.10 5.55
C PHE A 14 8.32 1.74 6.93
N ARG A 15 9.48 2.30 7.30
CA ARG A 15 9.67 2.99 8.58
C ARG A 15 9.76 4.50 8.35
N ARG A 16 9.04 5.27 9.17
CA ARG A 16 9.12 6.74 9.27
C ARG A 16 9.12 7.13 10.74
N GLY A 17 10.26 7.57 11.25
CA GLY A 17 10.47 7.74 12.69
C GLY A 17 10.18 6.43 13.42
N ASP A 18 9.34 6.50 14.46
CA ASP A 18 8.93 5.35 15.27
C ASP A 18 7.74 4.58 14.69
N THR A 19 7.17 5.05 13.58
CA THR A 19 6.04 4.38 12.93
C THR A 19 6.53 3.43 11.85
N VAL A 20 5.94 2.23 11.82
CA VAL A 20 6.12 1.25 10.74
C VAL A 20 4.79 1.04 10.03
N TYR A 21 4.83 1.12 8.71
CA TYR A 21 3.71 0.85 7.81
C TYR A 21 3.95 -0.45 7.06
N ALA A 22 2.88 -1.21 6.81
CA ALA A 22 2.95 -2.49 6.12
C ALA A 22 1.93 -2.52 4.98
N LEU A 23 2.40 -2.69 3.74
CA LEU A 23 1.57 -2.73 2.54
C LEU A 23 1.85 -4.00 1.73
N ARG A 24 0.83 -4.57 1.09
CA ARG A 24 1.01 -5.71 0.17
C ARG A 24 1.85 -5.28 -1.03
N ASN A 25 2.80 -6.11 -1.45
CA ASN A 25 3.65 -5.83 -2.60
C ASN A 25 2.95 -6.15 -3.94
N TRP A 26 1.78 -5.57 -4.15
CA TRP A 26 0.99 -5.77 -5.36
C TRP A 26 0.13 -4.54 -5.66
N CYS A 27 0.39 -3.91 -6.81
CA CYS A 27 -0.36 -2.73 -7.24
C CYS A 27 -1.75 -3.13 -7.77
N PRO A 28 -2.85 -2.54 -7.26
CA PRO A 28 -4.21 -2.83 -7.72
C PRO A 28 -4.52 -2.37 -9.15
N HIS A 29 -3.58 -1.69 -9.81
CA HIS A 29 -3.71 -1.31 -11.21
C HIS A 29 -3.44 -2.52 -12.11
N ASN A 30 -2.17 -2.91 -12.25
CA ASN A 30 -1.74 -4.00 -13.15
C ASN A 30 -0.79 -5.01 -12.46
N GLY A 31 -0.81 -5.08 -11.13
CA GLY A 31 -0.07 -6.12 -10.38
C GLY A 31 1.43 -5.90 -10.21
N ALA A 32 1.94 -4.69 -10.48
CA ALA A 32 3.33 -4.34 -10.23
C ALA A 32 3.76 -4.65 -8.79
N PRO A 33 5.04 -5.00 -8.54
CA PRO A 33 5.62 -5.08 -7.20
C PRO A 33 5.76 -3.66 -6.62
N VAL A 34 4.64 -3.09 -6.18
CA VAL A 34 4.51 -1.67 -5.80
C VAL A 34 5.49 -1.25 -4.72
N CYS A 35 5.83 -2.17 -3.82
CA CYS A 35 6.74 -1.91 -2.71
C CYS A 35 8.21 -1.77 -3.13
N LEU A 36 8.55 -2.08 -4.39
CA LEU A 36 9.85 -1.78 -4.99
C LEU A 36 9.90 -0.37 -5.59
N GLY A 37 8.79 0.36 -5.58
CA GLY A 37 8.73 1.76 -5.97
C GLY A 37 9.37 2.69 -4.93
N PRO A 38 9.75 3.91 -5.34
CA PRO A 38 10.28 4.90 -4.39
C PRO A 38 9.19 5.36 -3.43
N VAL A 39 9.63 5.74 -2.22
CA VAL A 39 8.83 6.57 -1.31
C VAL A 39 9.24 8.04 -1.54
N SER A 40 8.24 8.91 -1.69
CA SER A 40 8.38 10.32 -2.06
C SER A 40 7.27 11.14 -1.37
N GLY A 41 7.15 12.44 -1.69
CA GLY A 41 5.90 13.20 -1.59
C GLY A 41 4.95 13.03 -2.78
N THR A 42 3.96 13.93 -2.86
CA THR A 42 2.99 14.07 -3.96
C THR A 42 2.91 15.53 -4.39
N ASN A 43 2.47 15.76 -5.61
CA ASN A 43 2.27 17.10 -6.17
C ASN A 43 0.80 17.52 -6.04
N VAL A 44 0.56 18.69 -5.43
CA VAL A 44 -0.77 19.30 -5.35
C VAL A 44 -0.80 20.59 -6.17
N SER A 45 -1.91 20.83 -6.88
CA SER A 45 -2.10 22.11 -7.58
C SER A 45 -2.40 23.22 -6.57
N LYS A 46 -1.71 24.36 -6.72
CA LYS A 46 -2.03 25.61 -6.01
C LYS A 46 -3.03 26.49 -6.77
N GLY A 47 -3.45 26.05 -7.96
CA GLY A 47 -4.21 26.85 -8.93
C GLY A 47 -3.36 27.22 -10.15
N GLY A 48 -3.99 27.31 -11.31
CA GLY A 48 -3.27 27.57 -12.58
C GLY A 48 -2.23 26.48 -12.89
N TYR A 49 -1.02 26.90 -13.26
CA TYR A 49 0.12 26.02 -13.56
C TYR A 49 1.05 25.82 -12.36
N GLU A 50 0.68 26.33 -11.18
CA GLU A 50 1.50 26.20 -9.97
C GLU A 50 1.27 24.86 -9.27
N VAL A 51 2.38 24.24 -8.86
CA VAL A 51 2.41 22.93 -8.23
C VAL A 51 3.30 23.01 -7.01
N GLU A 52 2.83 22.46 -5.89
CA GLU A 52 3.62 22.31 -4.67
C GLU A 52 3.87 20.83 -4.41
N HIS A 53 5.14 20.49 -4.13
CA HIS A 53 5.49 19.15 -3.66
C HIS A 53 5.29 19.07 -2.15
N VAL A 54 4.43 18.15 -1.70
CA VAL A 54 4.02 18.04 -0.30
C VAL A 54 4.11 16.60 0.18
N ARG A 55 4.05 16.41 1.52
CA ARG A 55 3.99 15.08 2.16
C ARG A 55 5.19 14.18 1.86
N GLU A 56 6.38 14.78 1.80
CA GLU A 56 7.63 14.05 1.56
C GLU A 56 7.80 12.86 2.52
N GLY A 57 8.20 11.72 1.97
CA GLY A 57 8.34 10.47 2.72
C GLY A 57 7.04 9.75 3.09
N GLU A 58 5.87 10.19 2.62
CA GLU A 58 4.57 9.58 2.96
C GLU A 58 3.95 8.76 1.83
N ILE A 59 4.46 8.88 0.61
CA ILE A 59 3.80 8.40 -0.61
C ILE A 59 4.63 7.31 -1.28
N LEU A 60 4.08 6.11 -1.42
CA LEU A 60 4.66 5.04 -2.22
C LEU A 60 4.24 5.20 -3.69
N VAL A 61 5.21 5.29 -4.60
CA VAL A 61 4.96 5.49 -6.03
C VAL A 61 5.21 4.19 -6.79
N CYS A 62 4.17 3.66 -7.45
CA CYS A 62 4.29 2.43 -8.23
C CYS A 62 5.36 2.55 -9.33
N PRO A 63 6.30 1.60 -9.46
CA PRO A 63 7.41 1.73 -10.40
C PRO A 63 6.96 1.72 -11.87
N TRP A 64 5.84 1.06 -12.19
CA TRP A 64 5.35 0.93 -13.56
C TRP A 64 4.61 2.18 -14.06
N HIS A 65 3.49 2.53 -13.44
CA HIS A 65 2.57 3.57 -13.94
C HIS A 65 2.45 4.80 -13.03
N LYS A 66 3.33 4.90 -12.03
CA LYS A 66 3.41 6.03 -11.09
C LYS A 66 2.12 6.31 -10.31
N TRP A 67 1.25 5.31 -10.14
CA TRP A 67 0.16 5.42 -9.17
C TRP A 67 0.74 5.64 -7.78
N GLU A 68 0.23 6.64 -7.11
CA GLU A 68 0.65 7.07 -5.78
C GLU A 68 -0.27 6.46 -4.73
N PHE A 69 0.32 6.00 -3.63
CA PHE A 69 -0.39 5.38 -2.50
C PHE A 69 0.14 5.94 -1.18
N GLU A 70 -0.76 6.31 -0.27
CA GLU A 70 -0.36 6.72 1.07
C GLU A 70 0.18 5.53 1.87
N LEU A 71 1.35 5.67 2.51
CA LEU A 71 1.91 4.61 3.35
C LEU A 71 1.00 4.24 4.52
N ALA A 72 0.35 5.24 5.13
CA ALA A 72 -0.46 5.05 6.33
C ALA A 72 -1.72 4.21 6.10
N THR A 73 -2.31 4.29 4.91
CA THR A 73 -3.64 3.73 4.63
C THR A 73 -3.66 2.76 3.44
N GLY A 74 -2.63 2.80 2.59
CA GLY A 74 -2.59 2.15 1.29
C GLY A 74 -3.53 2.76 0.24
N MET A 75 -4.26 3.83 0.57
CA MET A 75 -5.20 4.47 -0.35
C MET A 75 -4.46 5.12 -1.52
N SER A 76 -4.99 4.96 -2.73
CA SER A 76 -4.43 5.63 -3.89
C SER A 76 -4.81 7.10 -3.92
N ILE A 77 -3.82 7.97 -4.10
CA ILE A 77 -4.05 9.39 -4.39
C ILE A 77 -4.55 9.55 -5.83
N THR A 78 -3.96 8.80 -6.76
CA THR A 78 -4.30 8.84 -8.19
C THR A 78 -5.73 8.37 -8.48
N LYS A 79 -6.21 7.34 -7.77
CA LYS A 79 -7.57 6.78 -7.90
C LYS A 79 -8.14 6.40 -6.52
N PRO A 80 -8.76 7.33 -5.77
CA PRO A 80 -9.19 7.14 -4.37
C PRO A 80 -10.21 6.03 -4.06
N VAL A 81 -10.66 5.29 -5.08
CA VAL A 81 -11.51 4.09 -4.95
C VAL A 81 -10.69 2.77 -4.94
N LYS A 82 -9.37 2.85 -5.16
CA LYS A 82 -8.45 1.71 -5.15
C LYS A 82 -7.45 1.88 -4.01
N LYS A 83 -7.03 0.76 -3.44
CA LYS A 83 -5.99 0.72 -2.40
C LYS A 83 -5.07 -0.47 -2.59
N VAL A 84 -3.81 -0.28 -2.21
CA VAL A 84 -2.95 -1.39 -1.82
C VAL A 84 -3.43 -1.88 -0.45
N GLU A 85 -3.46 -3.19 -0.25
CA GLU A 85 -3.83 -3.74 1.06
C GLU A 85 -2.81 -3.33 2.12
N SER A 86 -3.31 -2.86 3.26
CA SER A 86 -2.52 -2.41 4.41
C SER A 86 -2.72 -3.35 5.59
N TYR A 87 -1.66 -3.66 6.31
CA TYR A 87 -1.72 -4.52 7.50
C TYR A 87 -1.55 -3.69 8.76
N LYS A 88 -2.33 -3.99 9.81
CA LYS A 88 -2.11 -3.37 11.11
C LYS A 88 -0.77 -3.84 11.66
N VAL A 89 0.07 -2.90 12.05
CA VAL A 89 1.37 -3.15 12.66
C VAL A 89 1.28 -2.97 14.17
N VAL A 90 1.90 -3.88 14.92
CA VAL A 90 2.10 -3.79 16.37
C VAL A 90 3.58 -3.89 16.63
N ILE A 91 4.13 -2.97 17.44
CA ILE A 91 5.54 -2.96 17.82
C ILE A 91 5.61 -3.25 19.33
N GLU A 92 6.28 -4.33 19.70
CA GLU A 92 6.45 -4.76 21.09
C GLU A 92 7.86 -5.31 21.27
N ASN A 93 8.59 -4.82 22.28
CA ASN A 93 9.96 -5.27 22.61
C ASN A 93 10.88 -5.36 21.37
N ASP A 94 10.93 -4.27 20.60
CA ASP A 94 11.71 -4.15 19.35
C ASP A 94 11.36 -5.15 18.23
N ARG A 95 10.21 -5.83 18.34
CA ARG A 95 9.70 -6.74 17.31
C ARG A 95 8.49 -6.12 16.62
N VAL A 96 8.41 -6.34 15.31
CA VAL A 96 7.31 -5.89 14.45
C VAL A 96 6.39 -7.07 14.16
N TYR A 97 5.12 -6.95 14.53
CA TYR A 97 4.09 -7.94 14.29
C TYR A 97 3.06 -7.39 13.30
N LEU A 98 2.67 -8.20 12.31
CA LEU A 98 1.60 -7.88 11.36
C LEU A 98 0.33 -8.63 11.72
N VAL A 99 -0.77 -7.90 11.92
CA VAL A 99 -2.09 -8.50 12.12
C VAL A 99 -2.68 -8.83 10.76
N ILE A 100 -2.61 -10.11 10.41
CA ILE A 100 -3.18 -10.65 9.18
C ILE A 100 -4.60 -11.11 9.47
N ARG A 101 -5.60 -10.39 8.95
CA ARG A 101 -6.99 -10.83 9.02
C ARG A 101 -7.28 -11.81 7.90
N ARG A 102 -7.40 -13.10 8.23
CA ARG A 102 -7.92 -14.09 7.28
C ARG A 102 -9.39 -13.80 7.04
N LEU A 103 -9.74 -13.24 5.88
CA LEU A 103 -11.13 -13.25 5.43
C LEU A 103 -11.52 -14.71 5.15
N ARG A 104 -12.66 -15.15 5.69
CA ARG A 104 -13.24 -16.45 5.33
C ARG A 104 -13.41 -16.49 3.80
N LYS A 105 -12.95 -17.55 3.13
CA LYS A 105 -13.25 -17.80 1.71
C LYS A 105 -14.75 -17.58 1.50
N ARG A 106 -15.14 -16.71 0.56
CA ARG A 106 -16.52 -16.71 0.05
C ARG A 106 -16.77 -18.13 -0.47
N LYS A 107 -17.83 -18.80 0.00
CA LYS A 107 -18.31 -20.02 -0.65
C LYS A 107 -18.64 -19.61 -2.09
N ASN A 108 -18.09 -20.32 -3.08
CA ASN A 108 -18.61 -20.23 -4.43
C ASN A 108 -20.08 -20.65 -4.34
N VAL A 109 -21.00 -19.73 -4.62
CA VAL A 109 -22.36 -20.11 -4.96
C VAL A 109 -22.25 -20.73 -6.34
N ASP A 110 -22.40 -22.05 -6.37
CA ASP A 110 -22.51 -22.81 -7.59
C ASP A 110 -23.85 -22.44 -8.24
N THR A 111 -23.82 -21.64 -9.31
CA THR A 111 -24.99 -21.37 -10.14
C THR A 111 -24.92 -22.25 -11.37
N THR A 112 -24.99 -23.57 -11.20
CA THR A 112 -25.49 -24.45 -12.25
C THR A 112 -27.02 -24.40 -12.17
N HIS A 113 -27.63 -23.66 -13.09
CA HIS A 113 -29.06 -23.83 -13.39
C HIS A 113 -29.19 -24.89 -14.48
N ASP A 114 -30.09 -25.83 -14.22
CA ASP A 114 -30.59 -26.86 -15.17
C ASP A 114 -31.13 -26.24 -16.47
#